data_AF-A0A258Z2M9-F1
#
_entry.id   AF-A0A258Z2M9-F1
#
_cell.length_a   1.000
_cell.length_b   1.000
_cell.length_c   1.000
_cell.angle_alpha   90.00
_cell.angle_beta   90.00
_cell.angle_gamma   90.00
#
_symmetry.space_group_name_H-M   'P 1'
#
loop_
_entity.id
_entity.type
_entity.pdbx_description
1 polymer ?
#
loop_
_entity_poly.entity_id
_entity_poly.type
_entity_poly.pdbx_seq_one_letter_code
_entity_poly.pdbx_strand_id
1 'polypeptide(L)'
;MKKLLMILASVALMASVAQADVKKGQKAYLKTFKSDFAMNGTKFAVEHSVAEWEALFADGAKGFIKEYGERFPSAQAKLNNPSNADKLQDIGDFVKEYGNDSGNVPSCG
;
A
#
# COMPACT_ATOMS: atom_id res chain seq x y z
N MET A 1 11.29 28.78 22.05
CA MET A 1 10.03 28.89 21.28
C MET A 1 10.21 28.65 19.78
N LYS A 2 11.14 29.31 19.07
CA LYS A 2 11.37 29.08 17.62
C LYS A 2 11.75 27.63 17.24
N LYS A 3 12.55 26.95 18.09
CA LYS A 3 12.98 25.56 17.86
C LYS A 3 11.84 24.54 18.00
N LEU A 4 10.87 24.79 18.88
CA LEU A 4 9.73 23.90 19.08
C LEU A 4 8.75 23.99 17.90
N LEU A 5 8.51 25.20 17.38
CA LEU A 5 7.70 25.45 16.19
C LEU A 5 8.26 24.79 14.92
N MET A 6 9.59 24.77 14.76
CA MET A 6 10.26 24.08 13.65
C MET A 6 10.11 22.55 13.71
N ILE A 7 10.18 21.95 14.90
CA ILE A 7 10.01 20.50 15.09
C ILE A 7 8.55 20.09 14.86
N LEU A 8 7.57 20.88 15.32
CA LEU A 8 6.16 20.62 15.04
C LEU A 8 5.83 20.76 13.54
N ALA A 9 6.44 21.73 12.85
CA ALA A 9 6.23 21.91 11.42
C ALA A 9 6.81 20.75 10.58
N SER A 10 7.98 20.22 10.95
CA SER A 10 8.58 19.09 10.23
C SER A 10 7.79 17.79 10.42
N VAL A 11 7.26 17.51 11.62
CA VAL A 11 6.42 16.34 11.88
C VAL A 11 5.09 16.43 11.12
N ALA A 12 4.47 17.61 11.07
CA ALA A 12 3.23 17.82 10.32
C ALA A 12 3.44 17.61 8.80
N LEU A 13 4.57 18.05 8.25
CA LEU A 13 4.92 17.81 6.85
C LEU A 13 5.11 16.31 6.57
N MET A 14 5.78 15.58 7.46
CA MET A 14 5.98 14.12 7.34
C MET A 14 4.66 13.34 7.38
N ALA A 15 3.71 13.72 8.24
CA ALA A 15 2.38 13.11 8.27
C ALA A 15 1.60 13.36 6.96
N SER A 16 1.72 14.56 6.40
CA SER A 16 1.01 14.93 5.17
C SER A 16 1.52 14.19 3.92
N VAL A 17 2.83 13.89 3.85
CA VAL A 17 3.39 13.11 2.73
C VAL A 17 2.97 11.64 2.80
N ALA A 18 3.03 11.02 3.99
CA ALA A 18 2.59 9.63 4.19
C ALA A 18 1.12 9.44 3.74
N GLN A 19 0.24 10.37 4.11
CA GLN A 19 -1.17 10.31 3.69
C GLN A 19 -1.36 10.51 2.17
N ALA A 20 -0.47 11.26 1.51
CA ALA A 20 -0.50 11.41 0.06
C ALA A 20 -0.07 10.12 -0.65
N ASP A 21 0.96 9.44 -0.14
CA ASP A 21 1.47 8.18 -0.70
C ASP A 21 0.46 7.04 -0.48
N VAL A 22 -0.21 6.98 0.67
CA VAL A 22 -1.35 6.08 0.92
C VAL A 22 -2.46 6.27 -0.13
N LYS A 23 -2.83 7.51 -0.46
CA LYS A 23 -3.85 7.80 -1.49
C LYS A 23 -3.39 7.44 -2.90
N LYS A 24 -2.10 7.65 -3.22
CA LYS A 24 -1.51 7.20 -4.49
C LYS A 24 -1.55 5.68 -4.59
N GLY A 25 -1.20 4.98 -3.52
CA GLY A 25 -1.23 3.52 -3.41
C GLY A 25 -2.61 2.95 -3.65
N GLN A 26 -3.61 3.50 -2.97
CA GLN A 26 -4.99 3.09 -3.17
C GLN A 26 -5.43 3.29 -4.64
N LYS A 27 -5.08 4.44 -5.23
CA LYS A 27 -5.41 4.72 -6.64
C LYS A 27 -4.66 3.79 -7.60
N ALA A 28 -3.40 3.49 -7.32
CA ALA A 28 -2.56 2.59 -8.10
C ALA A 28 -3.15 1.18 -8.09
N TYR A 29 -3.55 0.69 -6.91
CA TYR A 29 -4.27 -0.57 -6.75
C TYR A 29 -5.55 -0.62 -7.59
N LEU A 30 -6.43 0.38 -7.40
CA LEU A 30 -7.75 0.42 -8.05
C LEU A 30 -7.66 0.43 -9.58
N LYS A 31 -6.64 1.09 -10.14
CA LYS A 31 -6.44 1.19 -11.59
C LYS A 31 -5.71 0.01 -12.19
N THR A 32 -4.82 -0.62 -11.45
CA THR A 32 -3.88 -1.59 -12.02
C THR A 32 -4.31 -3.03 -11.77
N PHE A 33 -4.74 -3.33 -10.54
CA PHE A 33 -4.88 -4.70 -10.04
C PHE A 33 -6.29 -5.08 -9.57
N LYS A 34 -7.20 -4.10 -9.31
CA LYS A 34 -8.59 -4.37 -8.88
C LYS A 34 -9.30 -5.41 -9.76
N SER A 35 -9.15 -5.30 -11.09
CA SER A 35 -9.78 -6.23 -12.03
C SER A 35 -9.19 -7.63 -11.94
N ASP A 36 -7.89 -7.73 -11.70
CA ASP A 36 -7.18 -9.01 -11.71
C ASP A 36 -7.41 -9.78 -10.42
N PHE A 37 -7.52 -9.06 -9.29
CA PHE A 37 -7.77 -9.65 -7.97
C PHE A 37 -9.25 -9.77 -7.62
N ALA A 38 -10.15 -9.22 -8.45
CA ALA A 38 -11.60 -9.25 -8.27
C ALA A 38 -12.09 -8.73 -6.90
N MET A 39 -11.35 -7.82 -6.27
CA MET A 39 -11.70 -7.23 -4.97
C MET A 39 -11.43 -5.73 -4.94
N ASN A 40 -12.13 -4.98 -4.07
CA ASN A 40 -11.90 -3.54 -3.91
C ASN A 40 -10.73 -3.29 -2.94
N GLY A 41 -10.28 -2.03 -2.85
CA GLY A 41 -9.12 -1.67 -2.03
C GLY A 41 -9.31 -1.97 -0.54
N THR A 42 -10.52 -1.79 -0.01
CA THR A 42 -10.81 -2.10 1.41
C THR A 42 -10.71 -3.58 1.70
N LYS A 43 -11.34 -4.44 0.89
CA LYS A 43 -11.22 -5.90 1.03
C LYS A 43 -9.78 -6.35 0.89
N PHE A 44 -9.05 -5.77 -0.06
CA PHE A 44 -7.65 -6.07 -0.27
C PHE A 44 -6.80 -5.70 0.95
N ALA A 45 -6.89 -4.47 1.46
CA ALA A 45 -6.04 -4.02 2.56
C ALA A 45 -6.21 -4.85 3.84
N VAL A 46 -7.42 -5.36 4.12
CA VAL A 46 -7.70 -6.15 5.32
C VAL A 46 -7.40 -7.66 5.16
N GLU A 47 -6.92 -8.12 4.01
CA GLU A 47 -6.53 -9.55 3.82
C GLU A 47 -5.42 -9.98 4.79
N HIS A 48 -4.54 -9.06 5.16
CA HIS A 48 -3.42 -9.30 6.06
C HIS A 48 -3.32 -8.22 7.16
N SER A 49 -2.62 -8.57 8.24
CA SER A 49 -2.18 -7.61 9.26
C SER A 49 -1.11 -6.67 8.70
N VAL A 50 -0.86 -5.56 9.39
CA VAL A 50 0.21 -4.61 9.01
C VAL A 50 1.57 -5.32 8.96
N ALA A 51 1.89 -6.17 9.95
CA ALA A 51 3.16 -6.88 10.00
C ALA A 51 3.33 -7.91 8.87
N GLU A 52 2.27 -8.61 8.50
CA GLU A 52 2.28 -9.51 7.34
C GLU A 52 2.45 -8.72 6.03
N TRP A 53 1.81 -7.55 5.91
CA TRP A 53 2.01 -6.68 4.77
C TRP A 53 3.44 -6.15 4.68
N GLU A 54 4.04 -5.75 5.80
CA GLU A 54 5.45 -5.37 5.84
C GLU A 54 6.36 -6.52 5.35
N ALA A 55 6.08 -7.76 5.77
CA ALA A 55 6.83 -8.92 5.32
C ALA A 55 6.62 -9.22 3.83
N LEU A 56 5.39 -9.10 3.31
CA LEU A 56 5.08 -9.33 1.90
C LEU A 56 5.69 -8.27 0.98
N PHE A 57 5.71 -7.02 1.43
CA PHE A 57 6.28 -5.89 0.70
C PHE A 57 7.78 -5.70 0.91
N ALA A 58 8.41 -6.47 1.81
CA ALA A 58 9.85 -6.52 1.98
C ALA A 58 10.58 -6.95 0.69
N ASP A 59 11.87 -6.60 0.61
CA ASP A 59 12.76 -6.93 -0.51
C ASP A 59 12.22 -6.57 -1.91
N GLY A 60 11.45 -5.47 -1.99
CA GLY A 60 10.84 -5.03 -3.24
C GLY A 60 9.58 -5.83 -3.60
N ALA A 61 8.74 -6.13 -2.62
CA ALA A 61 7.47 -6.85 -2.78
C ALA A 61 7.60 -8.27 -3.34
N LYS A 62 8.74 -8.95 -3.13
CA LYS A 62 8.94 -10.33 -3.62
C LYS A 62 7.94 -11.32 -3.05
N GLY A 63 7.66 -11.22 -1.75
CA GLY A 63 6.66 -12.06 -1.08
C GLY A 63 5.28 -11.86 -1.67
N PHE A 64 4.88 -10.59 -1.80
CA PHE A 64 3.62 -10.20 -2.44
C PHE A 64 3.50 -10.70 -3.88
N ILE A 65 4.51 -10.47 -4.73
CA ILE A 65 4.51 -10.91 -6.14
C ILE A 65 4.37 -12.43 -6.24
N LYS A 66 5.07 -13.18 -5.37
CA LYS A 66 4.97 -14.64 -5.33
C LYS A 66 3.55 -15.08 -4.95
N GLU A 67 3.06 -14.63 -3.80
CA GLU A 67 1.77 -15.08 -3.28
C GLU A 67 0.60 -14.67 -4.20
N TYR A 68 0.53 -13.38 -4.56
CA TYR A 68 -0.56 -12.87 -5.39
C TYR A 68 -0.42 -13.30 -6.85
N GLY A 69 0.79 -13.59 -7.34
CA GLY A 69 1.00 -14.21 -8.64
C GLY A 69 0.46 -15.63 -8.70
N GLU A 70 0.65 -16.42 -7.63
CA GLU A 70 0.12 -17.78 -7.51
C GLU A 70 -1.41 -17.79 -7.35
N ARG A 71 -1.96 -16.89 -6.53
CA ARG A 71 -3.41 -16.77 -6.29
C ARG A 71 -4.16 -16.17 -7.47
N PHE A 72 -3.54 -15.24 -8.20
CA PHE A 72 -4.15 -14.49 -9.31
C PHE A 72 -3.27 -14.53 -10.56
N PRO A 73 -3.29 -15.63 -11.33
CA PRO A 73 -2.44 -15.80 -12.51
C PRO A 73 -2.60 -14.70 -13.57
N SER A 74 -3.78 -14.08 -13.67
CA SER A 74 -4.05 -12.94 -14.57
C SER A 74 -3.24 -11.69 -14.22
N ALA A 75 -2.86 -11.51 -12.95
CA ALA A 75 -2.06 -10.40 -12.48
C ALA A 75 -0.55 -10.62 -12.64
N GLN A 76 -0.10 -11.87 -12.85
CA GLN A 76 1.32 -12.24 -12.80
C GLN A 76 2.18 -11.43 -13.76
N ALA A 77 1.69 -11.16 -14.98
CA ALA A 77 2.40 -10.33 -15.96
C ALA A 77 2.56 -8.87 -15.49
N LYS A 78 1.56 -8.32 -14.81
CA LYS A 78 1.62 -6.95 -14.27
C LYS A 78 2.46 -6.87 -13.00
N LEU A 79 2.39 -7.89 -12.13
CA LEU A 79 3.18 -7.98 -10.91
C LEU A 79 4.69 -8.08 -11.20
N ASN A 80 5.07 -8.79 -12.26
CA ASN A 80 6.46 -8.94 -12.67
C ASN A 80 6.95 -7.84 -13.65
N ASN A 81 6.10 -6.86 -14.00
CA ASN A 81 6.51 -5.78 -14.90
C ASN A 81 7.31 -4.71 -14.12
N PRO A 82 8.59 -4.46 -14.45
CA PRO A 82 9.40 -3.47 -13.75
C PRO A 82 8.81 -2.06 -13.76
N SER A 83 8.00 -1.71 -14.78
CA SER A 83 7.30 -0.42 -14.87
C SER A 83 6.25 -0.21 -13.78
N ASN A 84 5.92 -1.25 -13.00
CA ASN A 84 4.99 -1.18 -11.89
C ASN A 84 5.70 -1.17 -10.52
N ALA A 85 7.03 -1.18 -10.45
CA ALA A 85 7.76 -1.21 -9.17
C ALA A 85 7.34 -0.07 -8.22
N ASP A 86 7.32 1.18 -8.70
CA ASP A 86 6.90 2.34 -7.91
C ASP A 86 5.43 2.21 -7.45
N LYS A 87 4.56 1.67 -8.31
CA LYS A 87 3.16 1.42 -7.94
C LYS A 87 3.04 0.37 -6.85
N LEU A 88 3.87 -0.68 -6.90
CA LEU A 88 3.89 -1.70 -5.85
C LEU A 88 4.35 -1.10 -4.52
N GLN A 89 5.34 -0.20 -4.54
CA GLN A 89 5.75 0.52 -3.34
C GLN A 89 4.59 1.38 -2.77
N ASP A 90 3.95 2.19 -3.62
CA ASP A 90 2.79 3.01 -3.22
C ASP A 90 1.66 2.11 -2.64
N ILE A 91 1.37 0.98 -3.29
CA ILE A 91 0.36 0.01 -2.83
C ILE A 91 0.75 -0.58 -1.48
N GLY A 92 2.04 -0.85 -1.25
CA GLY A 92 2.56 -1.28 0.04
C GLY A 92 2.21 -0.27 1.14
N ASP A 93 2.46 1.02 0.91
CA ASP A 93 2.13 2.07 1.89
C ASP A 93 0.63 2.14 2.16
N PHE A 94 -0.21 1.95 1.14
CA PHE A 94 -1.66 1.84 1.30
C PHE A 94 -2.07 0.67 2.21
N VAL A 95 -1.56 -0.54 1.98
CA VAL A 95 -2.00 -1.71 2.77
C VAL A 95 -1.42 -1.75 4.18
N LYS A 96 -0.23 -1.19 4.39
CA LYS A 96 0.35 -1.04 5.74
C LYS A 96 -0.41 -0.02 6.59
N GLU A 97 -1.02 1.00 5.98
CA GLU A 97 -1.85 1.96 6.69
C GLU A 97 -3.19 1.38 7.14
N TYR A 98 -3.76 0.46 6.35
CA TYR A 98 -5.13 -0.06 6.51
C TYR A 98 -5.21 -1.57 6.69
N GLY A 99 -4.12 -2.21 7.14
CA GLY A 99 -4.11 -3.62 7.53
C GLY A 99 -5.20 -3.92 8.55
N ASN A 100 -5.62 -5.19 8.66
CA ASN A 100 -6.79 -5.55 9.47
C ASN A 100 -6.71 -5.17 10.95
N ASP A 101 -5.49 -5.00 11.49
CA ASP A 101 -5.17 -4.67 12.87
C ASP A 101 -4.67 -3.22 13.04
N SER A 102 -4.68 -2.42 11.98
CA SER A 102 -4.20 -1.01 12.00
C SER A 102 -5.08 -0.07 12.84
N GLY A 103 -6.35 -0.44 13.07
CA GLY A 103 -7.35 0.47 13.65
C GLY A 103 -7.79 1.60 12.71
N ASN A 104 -7.23 1.67 11.50
CA ASN A 104 -7.56 2.64 10.47
C ASN A 104 -8.48 2.00 9.42
N VAL A 105 -9.47 2.76 8.94
CA VAL A 105 -10.37 2.31 7.86
C VAL A 105 -10.27 3.31 6.71
N PRO A 106 -10.06 2.87 5.45
CA PRO A 106 -10.03 3.79 4.31
C PRO A 106 -11.37 4.51 4.19
N SER A 107 -11.34 5.84 4.06
CA SER A 107 -12.56 6.67 4.00
C SER A 107 -13.45 6.46 2.77
N CYS A 108 -13.12 5.52 1.89
CA CYS A 108 -13.67 5.35 0.54
C CYS A 108 -13.97 3.88 0.22
N GLY A 109 -14.42 3.13 1.22
CA GLY A 109 -14.96 1.78 1.04
C GLY A 109 -16.12 1.71 0.06
#